data_AF-A0A1Y3SN31-F1
#
_entry.id   AF-A0A1Y3SN31-F1
#
_cell.length_a   1.000
_cell.length_b   1.000
_cell.length_c   1.000
_cell.angle_alpha   90.00
_cell.angle_beta   90.00
_cell.angle_gamma   90.00
#
_symmetry.space_group_name_H-M   'P 1'
#
loop_
_entity.id
_entity.type
_entity.pdbx_description
1 polymer ?
#
loop_
_entity_poly.entity_id
_entity_poly.type
_entity_poly.pdbx_seq_one_letter_code
_entity_poly.pdbx_strand_id
1 'polypeptide(L)'
;MKRGSLMKSTDMKIVEIAEAQGWGVSIIDGEYEFETYSPAGEDFIFSIPTNDDPSYVVGSIINYADSFDVDEHVELWIGGRGQNGIPSSIRELVEDAEEIKSMLDDLAEAMRKLVHKEW
;
A
#
# COMPACT_ATOMS: atom_id res chain seq x y z
N MET A 1 10.50 -4.09 31.54
CA MET A 1 9.54 -4.62 30.54
C MET A 1 8.54 -3.50 30.24
N LYS A 2 8.69 -2.83 29.09
CA LYS A 2 7.69 -1.83 28.64
C LYS A 2 6.44 -2.62 28.24
N ARG A 3 5.29 -2.22 28.80
CA ARG A 3 3.98 -2.79 28.50
C ARG A 3 3.77 -2.68 26.99
N GLY A 4 3.49 -3.80 26.33
CA GLY A 4 3.01 -3.78 24.94
C GLY A 4 1.80 -2.86 24.90
N SER A 5 1.90 -1.79 24.11
CA SER A 5 0.73 -0.96 23.85
C SER A 5 -0.30 -1.85 23.18
N LEU A 6 -1.51 -1.90 23.72
CA LEU A 6 -2.63 -2.50 23.01
C LEU A 6 -2.80 -1.71 21.70
N MET A 7 -2.87 -2.42 20.58
CA MET A 7 -3.13 -1.82 19.28
C MET A 7 -4.50 -1.13 19.33
N LYS A 8 -4.63 0.09 18.78
CA LYS A 8 -5.91 0.80 18.83
C LYS A 8 -6.94 0.03 17.99
N SER A 9 -8.22 0.17 18.31
CA SER A 9 -9.29 -0.48 17.52
C SER A 9 -9.31 -0.04 16.06
N THR A 10 -8.85 1.18 15.77
CA THR A 10 -8.71 1.68 14.39
C THR A 10 -7.54 0.99 13.67
N ASP A 11 -6.38 0.91 14.32
CA ASP A 11 -5.19 0.23 13.78
C ASP A 11 -5.52 -1.23 13.42
N MET A 12 -6.20 -1.96 14.31
CA MET A 12 -6.61 -3.34 14.03
C MET A 12 -7.50 -3.46 12.79
N LYS A 13 -8.44 -2.52 12.59
CA LYS A 13 -9.31 -2.54 11.41
C LYS A 13 -8.59 -2.20 10.12
N ILE A 14 -7.63 -1.28 10.17
CA ILE A 14 -6.77 -0.96 9.02
C ILE A 14 -6.00 -2.22 8.63
N VAL A 15 -5.36 -2.88 9.59
CA VAL A 15 -4.64 -4.14 9.36
C VAL A 15 -5.57 -5.21 8.76
N GLU A 16 -6.74 -5.45 9.37
CA GLU A 16 -7.70 -6.45 8.87
C GLU A 16 -8.17 -6.18 7.43
N ILE A 17 -8.43 -4.92 7.08
CA ILE A 17 -8.86 -4.53 5.73
C ILE A 17 -7.70 -4.72 4.73
N ALA A 18 -6.50 -4.28 5.09
CA ALA A 18 -5.31 -4.39 4.25
C ALA A 18 -4.93 -5.86 4.00
N GLU A 19 -4.90 -6.69 5.04
CA GLU A 19 -4.61 -8.12 4.93
C GLU A 19 -5.64 -8.84 4.06
N ALA A 20 -6.92 -8.46 4.12
CA ALA A 20 -7.95 -9.00 3.24
C ALA A 20 -7.76 -8.62 1.76
N GLN A 21 -6.97 -7.58 1.47
CA GLN A 21 -6.53 -7.20 0.12
C GLN A 21 -5.12 -7.72 -0.23
N GLY A 22 -4.51 -8.56 0.62
CA GLY A 22 -3.18 -9.12 0.37
C GLY A 22 -2.01 -8.21 0.76
N TRP A 23 -2.24 -7.22 1.62
CA TRP A 23 -1.21 -6.31 2.12
C TRP A 23 -0.78 -6.67 3.55
N GLY A 24 0.52 -6.66 3.80
CA GLY A 24 1.07 -6.59 5.15
C GLY A 24 1.05 -5.16 5.66
N VAL A 25 0.89 -4.97 6.97
CA VAL A 25 0.94 -3.65 7.62
C VAL A 25 1.81 -3.68 8.86
N SER A 26 2.80 -2.81 8.90
CA SER A 26 3.64 -2.55 10.07
C SER A 26 3.38 -1.14 10.60
N ILE A 27 3.42 -0.95 11.91
CA ILE A 27 3.31 0.39 12.54
C ILE A 27 4.62 0.69 13.23
N ILE A 28 5.44 1.53 12.62
CA ILE A 28 6.82 1.80 13.04
C ILE A 28 7.03 3.31 13.03
N ASP A 29 7.59 3.85 14.11
CA ASP A 29 7.99 5.26 14.23
C ASP A 29 6.90 6.30 13.89
N GLY A 30 5.63 5.94 14.08
CA GLY A 30 4.50 6.84 13.82
C GLY A 30 3.98 6.79 12.39
N GLU A 31 4.36 5.79 11.60
CA GLU A 31 3.88 5.54 10.24
C GLU A 31 3.22 4.17 10.13
N TYR A 32 2.22 4.06 9.26
CA TYR A 32 1.77 2.78 8.72
C TYR A 32 2.62 2.50 7.48
N GLU A 33 3.32 1.38 7.47
CA GLU A 33 4.05 0.84 6.32
C GLU A 33 3.22 -0.31 5.74
N PHE A 34 2.83 -0.17 4.48
CA PHE A 34 2.08 -1.15 3.72
C PHE A 34 3.04 -1.86 2.77
N GLU A 35 3.03 -3.20 2.79
CA GLU A 35 3.92 -4.05 2.00
C GLU A 35 3.10 -5.08 1.23
N THR A 36 3.44 -5.32 -0.02
CA THR A 36 2.87 -6.41 -0.83
C THR A 36 3.87 -6.84 -1.91
N TYR A 37 3.58 -7.97 -2.56
CA TYR A 37 4.32 -8.40 -3.74
C TYR A 37 3.45 -8.25 -4.97
N SER A 38 3.95 -7.55 -5.99
CA SER A 38 3.30 -7.48 -7.29
C SER A 38 3.27 -8.86 -7.98
N PRO A 39 2.43 -9.07 -9.01
CA PRO A 39 2.39 -10.32 -9.76
C PRO A 39 3.74 -10.74 -10.38
N ALA A 40 4.58 -9.80 -10.82
CA ALA A 40 5.93 -10.10 -11.30
C ALA A 40 6.96 -10.26 -10.18
N GLY A 41 6.58 -9.99 -8.93
CA GLY A 41 7.39 -10.21 -7.74
C GLY A 41 8.21 -9.01 -7.29
N GLU A 42 7.84 -7.79 -7.70
CA GLU A 42 8.33 -6.55 -7.08
C GLU A 42 7.89 -6.52 -5.62
N ASP A 43 8.84 -6.26 -4.72
CA ASP A 43 8.59 -5.96 -3.31
C ASP A 43 8.15 -4.49 -3.21
N PHE A 44 6.85 -4.25 -3.09
CA PHE A 44 6.26 -2.93 -3.14
C PHE A 44 5.86 -2.44 -1.76
N ILE A 45 6.43 -1.30 -1.35
CA ILE A 45 6.23 -0.71 -0.03
C ILE A 45 5.87 0.77 -0.16
N PHE A 46 4.87 1.20 0.60
CA PHE A 46 4.62 2.62 0.81
C PHE A 46 4.23 2.91 2.26
N SER A 47 4.54 4.14 2.70
CA SER A 47 4.29 4.56 4.07
C SER A 47 3.42 5.80 4.13
N ILE A 48 2.54 5.87 5.13
CA ILE A 48 1.75 7.06 5.45
C ILE A 48 1.83 7.37 6.94
N PRO A 49 1.72 8.65 7.34
CA PRO A 49 1.69 9.00 8.76
C PRO A 49 0.47 8.40 9.48
N THR A 50 0.70 7.93 10.71
CA THR A 50 -0.39 7.58 11.62
C THR A 50 -1.19 8.82 12.01
N ASN A 51 -2.49 8.66 12.24
CA ASN A 51 -3.35 9.74 12.70
C ASN A 51 -4.48 9.19 13.59
N ASP A 52 -4.91 9.96 14.58
CA ASP A 52 -6.04 9.60 15.43
C ASP A 52 -7.39 9.71 14.69
N ASP A 53 -7.46 10.48 13.59
CA ASP A 53 -8.62 10.54 12.70
C ASP A 53 -8.50 9.48 11.58
N PRO A 54 -9.36 8.44 11.58
CA PRO A 54 -9.36 7.42 10.53
C PRO A 54 -9.63 8.00 9.14
N SER A 55 -10.36 9.11 9.03
CA SER A 55 -10.66 9.78 7.76
C SER A 55 -9.41 10.37 7.13
N TYR A 56 -8.49 10.88 7.95
CA TYR A 56 -7.19 11.34 7.48
C TYR A 56 -6.36 10.19 6.92
N VAL A 57 -6.28 9.08 7.65
CA VAL A 57 -5.52 7.89 7.23
C VAL A 57 -6.07 7.34 5.91
N VAL A 58 -7.38 7.13 5.82
CA VAL A 58 -8.04 6.66 4.58
C VAL A 58 -7.82 7.65 3.43
N GLY A 59 -7.91 8.96 3.69
CA GLY A 59 -7.62 9.99 2.69
C GLY A 59 -6.18 9.95 2.19
N SER A 60 -5.20 9.66 3.06
CA SER A 60 -3.80 9.49 2.66
C SER A 60 -3.58 8.28 1.75
N ILE A 61 -4.25 7.14 2.01
CA ILE A 61 -4.18 5.96 1.15
C ILE A 61 -4.79 6.26 -0.22
N ILE A 62 -5.97 6.88 -0.25
CA ILE A 62 -6.63 7.26 -1.51
C ILE A 62 -5.77 8.23 -2.31
N ASN A 63 -5.20 9.25 -1.66
CA ASN A 63 -4.33 10.20 -2.34
C ASN A 63 -3.08 9.51 -2.90
N TYR A 64 -2.45 8.60 -2.14
CA TYR A 64 -1.32 7.83 -2.63
C TYR A 64 -1.68 7.03 -3.89
N ALA A 65 -2.79 6.27 -3.85
CA ALA A 65 -3.29 5.49 -4.98
C ALA A 65 -3.64 6.37 -6.20
N ASP A 66 -4.32 7.50 -5.98
CA ASP A 66 -4.70 8.45 -7.05
C ASP A 66 -3.48 9.13 -7.68
N SER A 67 -2.40 9.33 -6.90
CA SER A 67 -1.17 9.98 -7.35
C SER A 67 -0.12 9.02 -7.93
N PHE A 68 -0.33 7.71 -7.83
CA PHE A 68 0.60 6.72 -8.36
C PHE A 68 0.63 6.79 -9.89
N ASP A 69 1.76 7.21 -10.44
CA ASP A 69 1.99 7.32 -11.88
C ASP A 69 2.80 6.12 -12.38
N VAL A 70 2.19 5.36 -13.29
CA VAL A 70 2.77 4.13 -13.86
C VAL A 70 4.06 4.45 -14.62
N ASP A 71 4.11 5.55 -15.37
CA ASP A 71 5.28 5.91 -16.16
C ASP A 71 6.43 6.35 -15.24
N GLU A 72 6.15 7.16 -14.21
CA GLU A 72 7.17 7.54 -13.22
C GLU A 72 7.73 6.31 -12.48
N HIS A 73 6.87 5.36 -12.08
CA HIS A 73 7.32 4.11 -11.42
C HIS A 73 8.20 3.27 -12.34
N VAL A 74 7.80 3.13 -13.62
CA VAL A 74 8.60 2.42 -14.63
C VAL A 74 9.95 3.10 -14.85
N GLU A 75 10.00 4.43 -14.93
CA GLU A 75 11.24 5.20 -15.10
C GLU A 75 12.24 4.97 -13.95
N LEU A 76 11.75 4.82 -12.71
CA LEU A 76 12.60 4.53 -11.55
C LEU A 76 13.30 3.17 -11.67
N TRP A 77 12.62 2.15 -12.19
CA TRP A 77 13.11 0.77 -12.21
C TRP A 77 13.73 0.33 -13.54
N ILE A 78 13.54 1.09 -14.61
CA ILE A 78 13.98 0.72 -15.97
C ILE A 78 15.50 0.44 -16.06
N GLY A 79 16.31 1.08 -15.21
CA GLY A 79 17.75 0.87 -15.13
C GLY A 79 18.18 -0.40 -14.38
N GLY A 80 17.29 -0.95 -13.55
CA GLY A 80 17.54 -2.14 -12.72
C GLY A 80 16.94 -3.44 -13.26
N ARG A 81 16.30 -3.42 -14.45
CA ARG A 81 15.63 -4.57 -15.04
C ARG A 81 16.45 -5.86 -15.00
N GLY A 82 15.79 -6.97 -14.65
CA GLY A 82 16.38 -8.30 -14.56
C GLY A 82 17.21 -8.52 -13.29
N GLN A 83 17.13 -7.64 -12.30
CA GLN A 83 17.82 -7.74 -11.02
C GLN A 83 16.82 -7.57 -9.88
N ASN A 84 17.06 -8.26 -8.75
CA ASN A 84 16.33 -8.05 -7.49
C ASN A 84 14.79 -8.07 -7.61
N GLY A 85 14.23 -8.95 -8.46
CA GLY A 85 12.78 -9.05 -8.67
C GLY A 85 12.21 -8.09 -9.71
N ILE A 86 13.01 -7.15 -10.25
CA ILE A 86 12.55 -6.22 -11.28
C ILE A 86 12.41 -6.96 -12.62
N PRO A 87 11.25 -6.87 -13.30
CA PRO A 87 11.03 -7.44 -14.63
C PRO A 87 12.14 -7.16 -15.63
N SER A 88 12.46 -8.16 -16.47
CA SER A 88 13.59 -8.07 -17.40
C SER A 88 13.26 -7.27 -18.66
N SER A 89 12.00 -7.35 -19.10
CA SER A 89 11.52 -6.66 -20.29
C SER A 89 10.81 -5.36 -19.91
N ILE A 90 10.83 -4.37 -20.81
CA ILE A 90 10.07 -3.12 -20.62
C ILE A 90 8.58 -3.41 -20.50
N ARG A 91 8.06 -4.32 -21.34
CA ARG A 91 6.63 -4.64 -21.34
C ARG A 91 6.19 -5.19 -20.00
N GLU A 92 6.91 -6.19 -19.49
CA GLU A 92 6.60 -6.83 -18.19
C GLU A 92 6.73 -5.82 -17.03
N LEU A 93 7.68 -4.88 -17.11
CA LEU A 93 7.80 -3.81 -16.11
C LEU A 93 6.60 -2.86 -16.11
N VAL A 94 6.11 -2.48 -17.30
CA VAL A 94 4.91 -1.63 -17.43
C VAL A 94 3.67 -2.38 -16.94
N GLU A 95 3.49 -3.63 -17.39
CA GLU A 95 2.38 -4.48 -16.96
C GLU A 95 2.36 -4.65 -15.43
N ASP A 96 3.51 -4.86 -14.80
CA ASP A 96 3.59 -4.99 -13.34
C ASP A 96 3.28 -3.68 -12.60
N ALA A 97 3.71 -2.53 -13.13
CA ALA A 97 3.36 -1.23 -12.57
C ALA A 97 1.85 -0.91 -12.70
N GLU A 98 1.20 -1.33 -13.78
CA GLU A 98 -0.26 -1.26 -13.94
C GLU A 98 -1.00 -2.15 -12.92
N GLU A 99 -0.48 -3.34 -12.64
CA GLU A 99 -1.03 -4.23 -11.61
C GLU A 99 -0.85 -3.63 -10.20
N ILE A 100 0.30 -3.03 -9.88
CA ILE A 100 0.50 -2.29 -8.62
C ILE A 100 -0.53 -1.16 -8.48
N LYS A 101 -0.79 -0.40 -9.56
CA LYS A 101 -1.85 0.63 -9.55
C LYS A 101 -3.22 0.02 -9.24
N SER A 102 -3.57 -1.12 -9.83
CA SER A 102 -4.83 -1.82 -9.54
C SER A 102 -4.90 -2.26 -8.07
N MET A 103 -3.82 -2.81 -7.51
CA MET A 103 -3.75 -3.25 -6.11
C MET A 103 -3.91 -2.07 -5.14
N LEU A 104 -3.35 -0.90 -5.47
CA LEU A 104 -3.53 0.34 -4.71
C LEU A 104 -4.98 0.83 -4.76
N ASP A 105 -5.62 0.75 -5.91
CA ASP A 105 -7.03 1.14 -6.07
C ASP A 105 -7.97 0.22 -5.28
N ASP A 106 -7.74 -1.09 -5.31
CA ASP A 106 -8.49 -2.07 -4.52
C ASP A 106 -8.33 -1.82 -3.01
N LEU A 107 -7.09 -1.54 -2.56
CA LEU A 107 -6.82 -1.16 -1.18
C LEU A 107 -7.56 0.13 -0.80
N ALA A 108 -7.49 1.16 -1.64
CA ALA A 108 -8.16 2.44 -1.41
C ALA A 108 -9.68 2.29 -1.34
N GLU A 109 -10.29 1.51 -2.23
CA GLU A 109 -11.72 1.22 -2.22
C GLU A 109 -12.13 0.45 -0.96
N ALA A 110 -11.37 -0.58 -0.58
CA ALA A 110 -11.63 -1.34 0.64
C ALA A 110 -11.57 -0.43 1.89
N MET A 111 -10.60 0.47 1.95
CA MET A 111 -10.42 1.42 3.06
C MET A 111 -11.53 2.46 3.17
N ARG A 112 -12.17 2.87 2.06
CA ARG A 112 -13.33 3.80 2.10
C ARG A 112 -14.45 3.29 2.99
N LYS A 113 -14.65 1.97 3.07
CA LYS A 113 -15.67 1.32 3.90
C LYS A 113 -15.44 1.52 5.41
N LEU A 114 -14.21 1.85 5.83
CA LEU A 114 -13.88 2.14 7.23
C LEU A 114 -14.55 3.43 7.72
N VAL A 115 -14.69 4.42 6.85
CA VAL A 115 -15.16 5.78 7.17
C VAL A 115 -16.55 6.07 6.61
N HIS A 116 -16.96 5.36 5.56
CA HIS A 116 -18.31 5.37 5.03
C HIS A 116 -19.05 4.10 5.48
N LYS A 117 -19.55 4.10 6.72
CA LYS A 117 -20.53 3.09 7.14
C LYS A 117 -21.84 3.34 6.42
N GLU A 118 -22.23 2.45 5.50
CA GLU A 118 -23.62 2.36 5.08
C GLU A 118 -24.48 1.94 6.28
N TRP A 119 -25.58 2.67 6.50
CA TRP A 119 -26.58 2.42 7.54
C TRP A 119 -27.70 1.55 6.99
#